data_AF-A0A366HAC1-F1
#
_entry.id   AF-A0A366HAC1-F1
#
_cell.length_a   1.000
_cell.length_b   1.000
_cell.length_c   1.000
_cell.angle_alpha   90.00
_cell.angle_beta   90.00
_cell.angle_gamma   90.00
#
_symmetry.space_group_name_H-M   'P 1'
#
loop_
_entity.id
_entity.type
_entity.pdbx_description
1 polymer ?
#
loop_
_entity_poly.entity_id
_entity_poly.type
_entity_poly.pdbx_seq_one_letter_code
_entity_poly.pdbx_strand_id
1 'polypeptide(L)'
;MQTSIFVLAALGALAWLGSRWWMKRKNLAPTILLGADVHGLLIRELTPTQDHTRTIPWTDVHAVAAYKIDLFSFDTIALGFQLANGTRLEFCEEVEGWSDLAQGLHHYLPGCIPFHEWFKPVAFPAFQTNFTEIFKRETALQVELHQ
;
A
#
# COMPACT_ATOMS: atom_id res chain seq x y z
N MET A 1 72.53 -31.03 -21.45
CA MET A 1 71.69 -31.61 -22.53
C MET A 1 70.24 -31.51 -22.08
N GLN A 2 69.41 -30.85 -22.90
CA GLN A 2 67.96 -30.77 -22.75
C GLN A 2 67.32 -32.17 -22.86
N THR A 3 66.24 -32.41 -22.12
CA THR A 3 64.89 -32.63 -22.69
C THR A 3 63.81 -32.61 -21.60
N SER A 4 62.81 -31.77 -21.84
CA SER A 4 61.43 -31.79 -21.33
C SER A 4 60.68 -33.04 -21.86
N ILE A 5 59.49 -33.53 -21.47
CA ILE A 5 58.34 -33.04 -20.67
C ILE A 5 57.28 -34.18 -20.50
N PHE A 6 56.50 -34.13 -19.39
CA PHE A 6 55.13 -34.64 -19.06
C PHE A 6 54.76 -36.15 -19.23
N VAL A 7 53.87 -36.79 -18.41
CA VAL A 7 52.48 -36.44 -18.04
C VAL A 7 51.91 -37.36 -16.90
N LEU A 8 50.98 -36.81 -16.08
CA LEU A 8 49.88 -37.41 -15.25
C LEU A 8 50.24 -38.18 -13.94
N ALA A 9 49.56 -38.03 -12.80
CA ALA A 9 48.35 -37.29 -12.40
C ALA A 9 48.35 -37.06 -10.87
N ALA A 10 47.92 -35.89 -10.42
CA ALA A 10 47.57 -35.62 -9.03
C ALA A 10 46.05 -35.34 -8.96
N LEU A 11 45.33 -36.15 -8.19
CA LEU A 11 43.98 -35.83 -7.74
C LEU A 11 43.99 -35.78 -6.22
N GLY A 12 44.37 -34.61 -5.71
CA GLY A 12 44.21 -34.21 -4.31
C GLY A 12 42.85 -33.56 -4.11
N ALA A 13 42.19 -33.98 -3.02
CA ALA A 13 40.95 -33.43 -2.52
C ALA A 13 41.02 -31.92 -2.29
N LEU A 14 40.00 -31.18 -2.76
CA LEU A 14 39.60 -29.88 -2.22
C LEU A 14 38.10 -29.70 -2.51
N ALA A 15 37.28 -30.40 -1.72
CA ALA A 15 35.93 -29.96 -1.46
C ALA A 15 35.99 -28.75 -0.53
N TRP A 16 35.03 -27.84 -0.68
CA TRP A 16 34.61 -26.88 0.35
C TRP A 16 35.46 -25.60 0.48
N LEU A 17 35.11 -24.56 -0.28
CA LEU A 17 35.14 -23.12 0.07
C LEU A 17 34.98 -22.27 -1.20
N GLY A 18 33.74 -22.12 -1.69
CA GLY A 18 33.49 -21.27 -2.86
C GLY A 18 32.05 -20.84 -3.10
N SER A 19 31.09 -21.33 -2.32
CA SER A 19 29.66 -20.99 -2.46
C SER A 19 29.15 -20.18 -1.27
N ARG A 20 29.96 -19.25 -0.76
CA ARG A 20 29.64 -18.46 0.45
C ARG A 20 29.56 -16.95 0.18
N TRP A 21 29.15 -16.55 -1.02
CA TRP A 21 28.99 -15.14 -1.39
C TRP A 21 27.82 -14.88 -2.36
N TRP A 22 26.70 -15.59 -2.15
CA TRP A 22 25.42 -15.26 -2.80
C TRP A 22 24.39 -14.90 -1.73
N MET A 23 24.66 -13.86 -0.94
CA MET A 23 23.60 -13.17 -0.22
C MET A 23 22.77 -12.40 -1.23
N LYS A 24 21.77 -13.08 -1.79
CA LYS A 24 20.60 -12.44 -2.40
C LYS A 24 19.99 -11.51 -1.35
N ARG A 25 20.29 -10.21 -1.43
CA ARG A 25 19.36 -9.20 -0.91
C ARG A 25 18.08 -9.37 -1.74
N LYS A 26 17.13 -10.14 -1.24
CA LYS A 26 15.76 -10.07 -1.74
C LYS A 26 15.30 -8.66 -1.39
N ASN A 27 15.05 -7.82 -2.39
CA ASN A 27 14.30 -6.59 -2.21
C ASN A 27 12.90 -7.02 -1.77
N LEU A 28 12.69 -7.15 -0.47
CA LEU A 28 11.37 -7.35 0.11
C LEU A 28 10.65 -6.01 -0.05
N ALA A 29 9.50 -6.01 -0.72
CA ALA A 29 8.63 -4.85 -0.75
C ALA A 29 8.32 -4.43 0.70
N PRO A 30 8.21 -3.12 0.98
CA PRO A 30 7.86 -2.66 2.32
C PRO A 30 6.51 -3.23 2.74
N THR A 31 6.40 -3.66 4.00
CA THR A 31 5.10 -3.97 4.61
C THR A 31 4.44 -2.66 5.00
N ILE A 32 3.23 -2.42 4.50
CA ILE A 32 2.43 -1.25 4.84
C ILE A 32 1.45 -1.64 5.95
N LEU A 33 1.43 -0.84 7.01
CA LEU A 33 0.44 -0.92 8.09
C LEU A 33 -0.35 0.39 8.12
N LEU A 34 -1.67 0.27 8.23
CA LEU A 34 -2.59 1.39 8.35
C LEU A 34 -3.09 1.53 9.78
N GLY A 35 -3.33 2.76 10.17
CA GLY A 35 -4.00 3.11 11.42
C GLY A 35 -4.72 4.45 11.28
N ALA A 36 -5.50 4.79 12.29
CA ALA A 36 -6.21 6.05 12.35
C ALA A 36 -6.32 6.49 13.81
N ASP A 37 -6.14 7.78 14.04
CA ASP A 37 -6.38 8.42 15.33
C ASP A 37 -7.01 9.81 15.15
N VAL A 38 -7.11 10.57 16.23
CA VAL A 38 -7.68 11.94 16.20
C VAL A 38 -6.87 12.93 15.35
N HIS A 39 -5.61 12.63 15.03
CA HIS A 39 -4.72 13.51 14.28
C HIS A 39 -4.75 13.22 12.78
N GLY A 40 -4.87 11.95 12.38
CA GLY A 40 -4.86 11.63 10.96
C GLY A 40 -4.87 10.15 10.61
N LEU A 41 -4.74 9.91 9.31
CA LEU A 41 -4.43 8.60 8.74
C LEU A 41 -2.95 8.30 9.00
N LEU A 42 -2.68 7.22 9.73
CA LEU A 42 -1.34 6.73 10.01
C LEU A 42 -0.95 5.71 8.95
N ILE A 43 0.20 5.92 8.31
CA ILE A 43 0.79 5.01 7.34
C ILE A 43 2.18 4.66 7.84
N ARG A 44 2.40 3.40 8.18
CA ARG A 44 3.69 2.89 8.62
C ARG A 44 4.26 1.93 7.59
N GLU A 45 5.43 2.24 7.09
CA GLU A 45 6.16 1.50 6.08
C GLU A 45 7.35 0.79 6.75
N LEU A 46 7.30 -0.54 6.76
CA LEU A 46 8.31 -1.39 7.40
C LEU A 46 9.18 -2.07 6.35
N THR A 47 10.48 -1.89 6.47
CA THR A 47 11.50 -2.65 5.74
C THR A 47 12.43 -3.32 6.76
N PRO A 48 13.30 -4.27 6.33
CA PRO A 48 14.26 -4.89 7.26
C PRO A 48 15.22 -3.91 7.96
N THR A 49 15.36 -2.69 7.43
CA THR A 49 16.33 -1.69 7.91
C THR A 49 15.71 -0.37 8.35
N GLN A 50 14.44 -0.13 8.03
CA GLN A 50 13.78 1.15 8.27
C GLN A 50 12.34 0.92 8.69
N ASP A 51 11.90 1.76 9.62
CA ASP A 51 10.52 1.86 10.08
C ASP A 51 10.15 3.34 9.95
N HIS A 52 9.35 3.65 8.94
CA HIS A 52 8.94 5.01 8.65
C HIS A 52 7.44 5.13 8.87
N THR A 53 7.05 5.98 9.82
CA THR A 53 5.64 6.33 10.04
C THR A 53 5.41 7.76 9.60
N ARG A 54 4.36 7.97 8.81
CA ARG A 54 3.85 9.29 8.47
C ARG A 54 2.37 9.39 8.82
N THR A 55 1.96 10.61 9.13
CA THR A 55 0.58 10.94 9.46
C THR A 55 0.06 11.92 8.42
N ILE A 56 -1.05 11.59 7.79
CA ILE A 56 -1.78 12.49 6.90
C ILE A 56 -2.91 13.12 7.72
N PRO A 57 -2.87 14.44 7.97
CA PRO A 57 -3.93 15.11 8.71
C PRO A 57 -5.29 14.90 8.07
N TRP A 58 -6.34 14.68 8.86
CA TRP A 58 -7.70 14.54 8.32
C TRP A 58 -8.16 15.78 7.56
N THR A 59 -7.66 16.96 7.92
CA THR A 59 -7.89 18.22 7.22
C THR A 59 -7.38 18.21 5.78
N ASP A 60 -6.35 17.42 5.50
CA ASP A 60 -5.75 17.31 4.18
C ASP A 60 -6.51 16.30 3.31
N VAL A 61 -7.34 15.44 3.89
CA VAL A 61 -8.21 14.53 3.12
C VAL A 61 -9.35 15.34 2.52
N HIS A 62 -9.36 15.41 1.19
CA HIS A 62 -10.36 16.12 0.40
C HIS A 62 -11.51 15.21 -0.03
N ALA A 63 -11.21 14.00 -0.50
CA ALA A 63 -12.21 13.01 -0.86
C ALA A 63 -11.73 11.60 -0.55
N VAL A 64 -12.68 10.70 -0.30
CA VAL A 64 -12.43 9.26 -0.17
C VAL A 64 -13.44 8.52 -1.05
N ALA A 65 -12.93 7.57 -1.82
CA ALA A 65 -13.74 6.66 -2.64
C ALA A 65 -13.46 5.21 -2.26
N ALA A 66 -14.48 4.38 -2.33
CA ALA A 66 -14.40 2.93 -2.24
C ALA A 66 -14.75 2.34 -3.62
N TYR A 67 -13.97 1.37 -4.08
CA TYR A 67 -14.19 0.70 -5.37
C TYR A 67 -13.49 -0.65 -5.38
N LYS A 68 -13.86 -1.48 -6.36
CA LYS A 68 -13.18 -2.74 -6.64
C LYS A 68 -12.11 -2.58 -7.70
N ILE A 69 -10.99 -3.24 -7.44
CA ILE A 69 -9.92 -3.46 -8.40
C ILE A 69 -10.08 -4.89 -8.92
N ASP A 70 -10.22 -5.02 -10.24
CA ASP A 70 -10.29 -6.30 -10.91
C ASP A 70 -8.87 -6.90 -11.04
N LEU A 71 -8.64 -8.03 -10.38
CA LEU A 71 -7.39 -8.79 -10.42
C LEU A 71 -7.55 -10.10 -11.21
N PHE A 72 -8.23 -10.03 -12.35
CA PHE A 72 -8.47 -11.09 -13.34
C PHE A 72 -9.32 -12.28 -12.84
N SER A 73 -8.93 -12.91 -11.73
CA SER A 73 -9.62 -14.06 -11.14
C SER A 73 -10.36 -13.73 -9.84
N PHE A 74 -10.11 -12.57 -9.25
CA PHE A 74 -10.78 -12.08 -8.05
C PHE A 74 -10.86 -10.55 -8.07
N ASP A 75 -11.77 -10.00 -7.28
CA ASP A 75 -11.80 -8.58 -6.97
C ASP A 75 -11.11 -8.34 -5.62
N THR A 76 -10.51 -7.16 -5.45
CA THR A 76 -10.16 -6.61 -4.14
C THR A 76 -10.82 -5.25 -3.97
N ILE A 77 -11.26 -4.92 -2.76
CA ILE A 77 -11.81 -3.58 -2.46
C ILE A 77 -10.66 -2.65 -2.06
N ALA A 78 -10.63 -1.46 -2.65
CA ALA A 78 -9.68 -0.41 -2.34
C ALA A 78 -10.37 0.84 -1.79
N LEU A 79 -9.65 1.53 -0.91
CA LEU A 79 -9.94 2.90 -0.50
C LEU A 79 -8.97 3.85 -1.20
N GLY A 80 -9.50 4.73 -2.03
CA GLY A 80 -8.78 5.81 -2.68
C GLY A 80 -8.95 7.12 -1.93
N PHE A 81 -7.86 7.70 -1.45
CA PHE A 81 -7.81 9.01 -0.80
C PHE A 81 -7.29 10.05 -1.78
N GLN A 82 -8.03 11.14 -1.93
CA GLN A 82 -7.57 12.35 -2.60
C GLN A 82 -7.22 13.39 -1.54
N LEU A 83 -5.97 13.86 -1.56
CA LEU A 83 -5.51 14.91 -0.66
C LEU A 83 -5.71 16.31 -1.28
N ALA A 84 -5.77 17.33 -0.43
CA ALA A 84 -5.95 18.72 -0.84
C ALA A 84 -4.86 19.23 -1.79
N ASN A 85 -3.64 18.68 -1.69
CA ASN A 85 -2.53 18.99 -2.59
C ASN A 85 -2.57 18.22 -3.93
N GLY A 86 -3.63 17.44 -4.18
CA GLY A 86 -3.79 16.62 -5.39
C GLY A 86 -3.14 15.24 -5.34
N THR A 87 -2.39 14.92 -4.28
CA THR A 87 -1.83 13.57 -4.06
C THR A 87 -2.95 12.54 -3.95
N ARG A 88 -2.73 11.37 -4.53
CA ARG A 88 -3.64 10.22 -4.41
C ARG A 88 -2.95 9.08 -3.69
N LEU A 89 -3.64 8.49 -2.73
CA LEU A 89 -3.22 7.29 -2.02
C LEU A 89 -4.28 6.22 -2.23
N GLU A 90 -3.87 4.98 -2.38
CA GLU A 90 -4.77 3.84 -2.56
C GLU A 90 -4.31 2.70 -1.66
N PHE A 91 -5.27 2.09 -0.96
CA PHE A 91 -5.01 0.93 -0.10
C PHE A 91 -6.07 -0.14 -0.30
N CYS A 92 -5.63 -1.35 -0.63
CA CYS A 92 -6.50 -2.51 -0.80
C CYS A 92 -6.79 -3.21 0.54
N GLU A 93 -7.85 -4.01 0.57
CA GLU A 93 -8.33 -4.67 1.79
C GLU A 93 -7.37 -5.68 2.40
N GLU A 94 -6.34 -6.12 1.66
CA GLU A 94 -5.28 -7.00 2.17
C GLU A 94 -4.22 -6.26 2.99
N VAL A 95 -4.21 -4.92 2.98
CA VAL A 95 -3.30 -4.12 3.79
C VAL A 95 -3.69 -4.24 5.26
N GLU A 96 -2.72 -4.55 6.12
CA GLU A 96 -2.98 -4.67 7.57
C GLU A 96 -3.49 -3.34 8.15
N GLY A 97 -4.55 -3.40 8.94
CA GLY A 97 -5.25 -2.23 9.48
C GLY A 97 -6.31 -1.62 8.54
N TRP A 98 -6.45 -2.11 7.31
CA TRP A 98 -7.45 -1.59 6.36
C TRP A 98 -8.89 -1.74 6.89
N SER A 99 -9.23 -2.89 7.45
CA SER A 99 -10.60 -3.16 7.93
C SER A 99 -11.01 -2.23 9.08
N ASP A 100 -10.09 -2.01 10.04
CA ASP A 100 -10.33 -1.10 11.17
C ASP A 100 -10.45 0.35 10.69
N LEU A 101 -9.59 0.76 9.74
CA LEU A 101 -9.68 2.06 9.09
C LEU A 101 -11.04 2.23 8.38
N ALA A 102 -11.41 1.30 7.51
CA ALA A 102 -12.63 1.34 6.71
C ALA A 102 -13.89 1.45 7.59
N GLN A 103 -13.94 0.70 8.70
CA GLN A 103 -15.02 0.76 9.68
C GLN A 103 -15.01 2.08 10.46
N GLY A 104 -13.83 2.62 10.78
CA GLY A 104 -13.67 3.81 11.61
C GLY A 104 -13.73 5.15 10.88
N LEU A 105 -13.61 5.19 9.55
CA LEU A 105 -13.48 6.44 8.77
C LEU A 105 -14.54 7.50 9.11
N HIS A 106 -15.79 7.08 9.29
CA HIS A 106 -16.91 7.97 9.61
C HIS A 106 -16.80 8.68 10.97
N HIS A 107 -15.97 8.19 11.88
CA HIS A 107 -15.67 8.88 13.14
C HIS A 107 -14.68 10.03 12.95
N TYR A 108 -13.81 9.95 11.94
CA TYR A 108 -12.73 10.91 11.71
C TYR A 108 -13.07 11.94 10.62
N LEU A 109 -13.94 11.57 9.69
CA LEU A 109 -14.38 12.40 8.57
C LEU A 109 -15.88 12.66 8.66
N PRO A 110 -16.33 13.79 9.26
CA PRO A 110 -17.74 14.14 9.32
C PRO A 110 -18.36 14.20 7.93
N GLY A 111 -19.49 13.50 7.75
CA GLY A 111 -20.14 13.36 6.44
C GLY A 111 -19.64 12.18 5.61
N CYS A 112 -18.67 11.39 6.09
CA CYS A 112 -18.31 10.13 5.47
C CYS A 112 -19.40 9.07 5.71
N ILE A 113 -19.76 8.34 4.66
CA ILE A 113 -20.73 7.25 4.70
C ILE A 113 -20.17 6.12 5.60
N PRO A 114 -20.95 5.59 6.57
CA PRO A 114 -20.54 4.46 7.41
C PRO A 114 -20.30 3.18 6.60
N PHE A 115 -19.37 2.33 7.07
CA PHE A 115 -18.96 1.09 6.40
C PHE A 115 -20.13 0.18 5.99
N HIS A 116 -21.09 -0.04 6.89
CA HIS A 116 -22.21 -0.93 6.65
C HIS A 116 -23.18 -0.42 5.56
N GLU A 117 -23.12 0.88 5.22
CA GLU A 117 -23.96 1.48 4.18
C GLU A 117 -23.31 1.39 2.79
N TRP A 118 -21.98 1.56 2.67
CA TRP A 118 -21.30 1.55 1.37
C TRP A 118 -20.70 0.20 0.98
N PHE A 119 -20.34 -0.66 1.93
CA PHE A 119 -19.56 -1.88 1.63
C PHE A 119 -20.31 -2.82 0.68
N LYS A 120 -21.58 -3.11 0.95
CA LYS A 120 -22.36 -4.03 0.11
C LYS A 120 -22.57 -3.51 -1.32
N PRO A 121 -22.95 -2.23 -1.54
CA PRO A 121 -22.98 -1.64 -2.88
C PRO A 121 -21.64 -1.70 -3.64
N VAL A 122 -20.50 -1.57 -2.95
CA VAL A 122 -19.18 -1.68 -3.59
C VAL A 122 -18.83 -3.13 -3.89
N ALA A 123 -19.06 -4.05 -2.96
CA ALA A 123 -18.71 -5.46 -3.09
C ALA A 123 -19.48 -6.16 -4.24
N PHE A 124 -20.73 -5.76 -4.49
CA PHE A 124 -21.65 -6.47 -5.40
C PHE A 124 -22.24 -5.58 -6.50
N PRO A 125 -22.41 -6.09 -7.73
CA PRO A 125 -22.10 -7.46 -8.19
C PRO A 125 -20.59 -7.66 -8.42
N ALA A 126 -20.13 -8.93 -8.47
CA ALA A 126 -18.73 -9.29 -8.75
C ALA A 126 -18.24 -8.74 -10.12
N PHE A 127 -16.95 -8.45 -10.23
CA PHE A 127 -16.25 -7.97 -11.44
C PHE A 127 -16.81 -6.65 -12.02
N GLN A 128 -17.35 -5.79 -11.16
CA GLN A 128 -17.75 -4.43 -11.50
C GLN A 128 -17.05 -3.46 -10.56
N THR A 129 -16.43 -2.39 -11.07
CA THR A 129 -15.66 -1.44 -10.26
C THR A 129 -16.47 -0.84 -9.10
N ASN A 130 -17.79 -0.66 -9.25
CA ASN A 130 -18.70 -0.14 -8.22
C ASN A 130 -18.15 1.08 -7.47
N PHE A 131 -17.65 2.05 -8.24
CA PHE A 131 -17.07 3.26 -7.68
C PHE A 131 -18.09 4.03 -6.83
N THR A 132 -17.74 4.28 -5.59
CA THR A 132 -18.58 4.98 -4.62
C THR A 132 -17.75 6.07 -3.92
N GLU A 133 -18.07 7.35 -4.13
CA GLU A 133 -17.52 8.44 -3.31
C GLU A 133 -18.18 8.37 -1.93
N ILE A 134 -17.42 7.99 -0.91
CA ILE A 134 -17.92 7.81 0.46
C ILE A 134 -17.70 9.06 1.31
N PHE A 135 -16.83 9.96 0.88
CA PHE A 135 -16.59 11.24 1.53
C PHE A 135 -16.12 12.27 0.50
N LYS A 136 -16.64 13.49 0.61
CA LYS A 136 -16.13 14.66 -0.09
C LYS A 136 -16.23 15.87 0.82
N ARG A 137 -15.12 16.58 0.97
CA ARG A 137 -15.10 17.86 1.64
C ARG A 137 -15.70 18.91 0.72
N GLU A 138 -16.72 19.62 1.21
CA GLU A 138 -17.21 20.80 0.51
C GLU A 138 -16.07 21.80 0.39
N THR A 139 -15.57 22.00 -0.83
CA THR A 139 -14.76 23.19 -1.11
C THR A 139 -15.69 24.36 -0.90
N ALA A 140 -15.41 25.21 0.08
CA ALA A 140 -16.11 26.48 0.20
C ALA A 140 -16.00 27.17 -1.14
N LEU A 141 -17.11 27.22 -1.89
CA LEU A 141 -17.22 28.08 -3.05
C LEU A 141 -16.87 29.47 -2.54
N GLN A 142 -15.73 30.00 -2.97
CA GLN A 142 -15.51 31.43 -2.90
C GLN A 142 -16.65 32.03 -3.70
N VAL A 143 -17.69 32.46 -2.98
CA VAL A 143 -18.67 33.41 -3.47
C VAL A 143 -17.85 34.68 -3.70
N GLU A 144 -17.19 34.75 -4.85
CA GLU A 144 -16.73 36.00 -5.43
C GLU A 144 -17.99 36.80 -5.78
N LEU A 145 -18.54 37.44 -4.74
CA LEU A 145 -19.36 38.62 -4.87
C LEU A 145 -18.49 39.69 -5.53
N HIS A 146 -18.42 39.66 -6.86
CA HIS A 146 -18.26 40.88 -7.65
C HIS A 146 -19.55 41.68 -7.49
N GLN A 147 -19.59 42.52 -6.47
CA GLN A 147 -20.42 43.73 -6.44
C GLN A 147 -19.53 44.93 -6.72
#